data_AF-A0A096AA74-F1
#
_entry.id   AF-A0A096AA74-F1
#
_cell.length_a   1.000
_cell.length_b   1.000
_cell.length_c   1.000
_cell.angle_alpha   90.00
_cell.angle_beta   90.00
_cell.angle_gamma   90.00
#
_symmetry.space_group_name_H-M   'P 1'
#
loop_
_entity.id
_entity.type
_entity.pdbx_description
1 polymer ?
#
loop_
_entity_poly.entity_id
_entity_poly.type
_entity_poly.pdbx_seq_one_letter_code
_entity_poly.pdbx_strand_id
1 'polypeptide(L)' 'MKRKTFEELEQLKQEGRIGWVEYLLQSEYSESYQQWLADRGAEPDEDNAELFVEQTDATFLESENFIM' A
#
# COMPACT_ATOMS: atom_id res chain seq x y z
N MET A 1 -0.92 -5.03 -18.59
CA MET A 1 0.17 -4.78 -17.63
C MET A 1 0.02 -5.81 -16.52
N LYS A 2 1.07 -6.59 -16.20
CA LYS A 2 1.00 -7.59 -15.15
C LYS A 2 1.10 -6.86 -13.81
N ARG A 3 0.04 -6.88 -12.99
CA ARG A 3 0.13 -6.48 -11.58
C ARG A 3 1.12 -7.42 -10.91
N LYS A 4 2.03 -6.88 -10.10
CA LYS A 4 2.98 -7.70 -9.34
C LYS A 4 2.28 -8.24 -8.10
N THR A 5 2.68 -9.42 -7.63
CA THR A 5 2.19 -9.94 -6.35
C THR A 5 2.81 -9.15 -5.20
N PHE A 6 2.15 -9.16 -4.03
CA PHE A 6 2.68 -8.51 -2.82
C PHE A 6 4.10 -8.95 -2.49
N GLU A 7 4.39 -10.26 -2.54
CA GLU A 7 5.75 -10.78 -2.32
C GLU A 7 6.82 -10.16 -3.21
N GLU A 8 6.52 -9.91 -4.49
CA GLU A 8 7.47 -9.26 -5.40
C GLU A 8 7.66 -7.79 -5.05
N LEU A 9 6.57 -7.10 -4.69
CA LEU A 9 6.62 -5.69 -4.33
C LEU A 9 7.32 -5.47 -2.98
N GLU A 10 7.12 -6.37 -2.02
CA GLU A 10 7.81 -6.32 -0.73
C GLU A 10 9.31 -6.52 -0.90
N GLN A 11 9.73 -7.49 -1.73
CA GLN A 11 11.15 -7.66 -2.04
C GLN A 11 11.76 -6.40 -2.66
N LEU A 12 11.07 -5.80 -3.63
CA LEU A 12 11.56 -4.56 -4.27
C LEU A 12 11.60 -3.39 -3.29
N LYS A 13 10.63 -3.30 -2.38
CA LYS A 13 10.56 -2.30 -1.31
C LYS A 13 11.71 -2.47 -0.32
N GLN A 14 11.97 -3.70 0.12
CA GLN A 14 13.09 -4.04 1.02
C GLN A 14 14.47 -3.81 0.37
N GLU A 15 14.60 -4.09 -0.93
CA GLU A 15 15.79 -3.74 -1.72
C GLU A 15 15.92 -2.22 -1.94
N GLY A 16 14.92 -1.40 -1.56
CA GLY A 16 14.90 0.04 -1.78
C GLY A 16 14.74 0.44 -3.25
N ARG A 17 14.18 -0.45 -4.07
CA ARG A 17 14.01 -0.26 -5.52
C ARG A 17 12.70 0.42 -5.88
N ILE A 18 11.70 0.34 -5.01
CA ILE A 18 10.40 1.02 -5.16
C ILE A 18 10.00 1.70 -3.86
N GLY A 19 9.26 2.80 -3.98
CA GLY A 19 8.60 3.50 -2.86
C GLY A 19 7.23 2.91 -2.49
N TRP A 20 6.57 3.49 -1.48
CA TRP A 20 5.22 3.08 -1.07
C TRP A 20 4.19 3.38 -2.17
N VAL A 21 4.35 4.51 -2.87
CA VAL A 21 3.49 4.90 -3.99
C VAL A 21 3.51 3.83 -5.07
N GLU A 22 4.70 3.42 -5.50
CA GLU A 22 4.86 2.39 -6.52
C GLU A 22 4.37 1.02 -6.06
N TYR A 23 4.57 0.68 -4.78
CA TYR A 23 4.06 -0.53 -4.16
C TYR A 23 2.53 -0.58 -4.27
N LEU A 24 1.84 0.47 -3.83
CA LEU A 24 0.38 0.52 -3.85
C LEU A 24 -0.16 0.51 -5.29
N LEU A 25 0.40 1.32 -6.18
CA LEU A 25 -0.04 1.42 -7.58
C LEU A 25 0.22 0.13 -8.39
N GLN A 26 1.23 -0.66 -8.03
CA GLN A 26 1.51 -1.94 -8.70
C GLN A 26 0.83 -3.14 -8.05
N SER A 27 0.32 -2.98 -6.82
CA SER A 27 -0.44 -3.99 -6.09
C SER A 27 -1.93 -3.96 -6.46
N GLU A 28 -2.70 -4.87 -5.86
CA GLU A 28 -4.16 -4.84 -5.92
C GLU A 28 -4.78 -3.63 -5.19
N TYR A 29 -4.05 -2.98 -4.28
CA TYR A 29 -4.53 -1.78 -3.60
C TYR A 29 -4.50 -0.53 -4.48
N SER A 30 -4.03 -0.60 -5.73
CA SER A 30 -3.97 0.57 -6.62
C SER A 30 -5.33 1.28 -6.71
N GLU A 31 -6.41 0.53 -6.90
CA GLU A 31 -7.76 1.09 -7.04
C GLU A 31 -8.23 1.72 -5.71
N SER A 32 -8.02 1.02 -4.59
CA SER A 32 -8.35 1.50 -3.24
C SER A 32 -7.56 2.75 -2.84
N TYR A 33 -6.26 2.76 -3.12
CA TYR A 33 -5.37 3.88 -2.85
C TYR A 33 -5.75 5.11 -3.69
N GLN A 34 -6.03 4.92 -4.98
CA GLN A 34 -6.51 6.02 -5.83
C GLN A 34 -7.85 6.58 -5.37
N GLN A 35 -8.79 5.73 -4.93
CA GLN A 35 -10.04 6.20 -4.35
C GLN A 35 -9.82 6.96 -3.05
N TRP A 36 -8.95 6.45 -2.17
CA TRP A 36 -8.64 7.08 -0.89
C TRP A 36 -8.01 8.47 -1.07
N LEU A 37 -7.13 8.62 -2.07
CA LEU A 37 -6.57 9.91 -2.46
C LEU A 37 -7.65 10.84 -3.02
N ALA A 38 -8.49 10.35 -3.92
CA ALA A 38 -9.56 11.14 -4.54
C ALA A 38 -10.59 11.65 -3.51
N ASP A 39 -10.94 10.83 -2.53
CA ASP A 39 -11.87 11.20 -1.44
C ASP A 39 -11.31 12.35 -0.59
N ARG A 40 -10.00 12.32 -0.35
CA ARG A 40 -9.27 13.34 0.43
C ARG A 40 -8.86 14.56 -0.38
N GLY A 41 -8.92 14.49 -1.71
CA GLY A 41 -8.30 15.47 -2.61
C GLY A 41 -6.77 15.53 -2.46
N ALA A 42 -6.15 14.39 -2.14
CA ALA A 42 -4.71 14.25 -1.95
C ALA A 42 -4.03 13.71 -3.22
N GLU A 43 -2.73 13.96 -3.35
CA GLU A 43 -1.92 13.45 -4.46
C GLU A 43 -1.22 12.14 -4.08
N PRO A 44 -0.88 11.28 -5.06
CA PRO A 44 -0.10 10.08 -4.80
C PRO A 44 1.36 10.44 -4.49
N ASP A 45 1.67 10.58 -3.21
CA ASP A 45 3.01 10.82 -2.67
C ASP A 45 3.38 9.81 -1.56
N GLU A 46 4.66 9.77 -1.18
CA GLU A 46 5.17 8.81 -0.20
C GLU A 46 4.52 8.96 1.19
N ASP A 47 4.24 10.18 1.63
CA ASP A 47 3.56 10.47 2.90
C ASP A 47 2.14 9.88 2.90
N ASN A 48 1.39 10.14 1.83
CA ASN A 48 0.04 9.62 1.65
C ASN A 48 0.01 8.10 1.46
N ALA A 49 1.00 7.54 0.77
CA ALA A 49 1.13 6.12 0.57
C ALA A 49 1.46 5.39 1.88
N GLU A 50 2.39 5.92 2.67
CA GLU A 50 2.72 5.41 4.00
C GLU A 50 1.49 5.45 4.90
N LEU A 51 0.76 6.58 4.93
CA LEU A 51 -0.42 6.74 5.75
C LEU A 51 -1.58 5.81 5.33
N PHE A 52 -1.72 5.51 4.04
CA PHE A 52 -2.66 4.49 3.54
C PHE A 52 -2.27 3.08 3.98
N VAL A 53 -0.97 2.75 3.88
CA VAL A 53 -0.44 1.47 4.34
C VAL A 53 -0.64 1.34 5.84
N GLU A 54 -0.29 2.33 6.65
CA GLU A 54 -0.51 2.31 8.10
C GLU A 54 -1.99 2.10 8.48
N GLN A 55 -2.94 2.72 7.75
CA GLN A 55 -4.37 2.51 7.97
C GLN A 55 -4.84 1.10 7.54
N THR A 56 -4.33 0.61 6.42
CA THR A 56 -4.73 -0.69 5.84
C THR A 56 -4.08 -1.84 6.60
N ASP A 57 -2.81 -1.70 6.96
CA ASP A 57 -2.01 -2.60 7.78
C ASP A 57 -2.56 -2.65 9.20
N ALA A 58 -2.99 -1.53 9.80
CA ALA A 58 -3.72 -1.57 11.07
C ALA A 58 -5.02 -2.40 10.98
N THR A 59 -5.71 -2.35 9.84
CA THR A 59 -6.92 -3.15 9.60
C THR A 59 -6.59 -4.64 9.37
N PHE A 60 -5.43 -4.94 8.76
CA PHE A 60 -4.95 -6.31 8.52
C PHE A 60 -4.37 -6.94 9.80
N LEU A 61 -3.59 -6.17 10.58
CA LEU A 61 -3.08 -6.53 11.89
C LEU A 61 -4.19 -6.63 12.94
N GLU A 62 -5.29 -5.86 12.87
CA GLU A 62 -6.47 -6.12 13.73
C GLU A 62 -7.12 -7.48 13.41
N SER A 63 -7.03 -7.96 12.16
CA SER A 63 -7.49 -9.32 11.82
C SER A 63 -6.51 -10.41 12.25
N GLU A 64 -5.20 -10.16 12.30
CA GLU A 64 -4.19 -11.13 12.75
C GLU A 64 -3.81 -11.02 14.24
N ASN A 65 -4.31 -10.01 14.98
CA ASN A 65 -4.03 -9.84 16.41
C ASN A 65 -5.17 -10.33 17.33
N PHE A 66 -6.05 -11.22 16.85
CA PHE A 66 -6.95 -12.00 17.72
C PHE A 66 -6.37 -13.36 18.15
N ILE A 67 -5.06 -13.60 17.98
CA ILE A 67 -4.40 -14.75 18.61
C ILE A 67 -3.16 -14.28 19.37
N MET A 68 -3.37 -13.75 20.58
CA MET A 68 -2.55 -14.10 21.74
C MET A 68 -3.36 -14.01 23.03
#